data_AF-A0A1X2FF87-F1
#
_entry.id   AF-A0A1X2FF87-F1
#
_cell.length_a   1.000
_cell.length_b   1.000
_cell.length_c   1.000
_cell.angle_alpha   90.00
_cell.angle_beta   90.00
_cell.angle_gamma   90.00
#
_symmetry.space_group_name_H-M   'P 1'
#
loop_
_entity.id
_entity.type
_entity.pdbx_description
1 polymer ?
#
loop_
_entity_poly.entity_id
_entity_poly.type
_entity_poly.pdbx_seq_one_letter_code
_entity_poly.pdbx_strand_id
1 'polypeptide(L)'
;MIGGGVAVSLARSGRTPLVYDIRPEAAADLDGVPATEASPAEVARESDVVLIAVVDADQVRAVLNGSDGLLAGAHPGLIVVLLSTVAVPEVHALAEQCAAAGVALLDCGVTPGNLAAHNGLVAMVGGDDHTVRRAMPVLDDFAKKVVHCGPLGAGMATKIARNVVTYGTWRVMHEAAELASSAGVDPETLKTVIEEADPDGTTMFTLLGRTEGTKAFAPQILRLMDKDLAAAQELAAEGRVAVPVVDAVREQGTDTLGIDAEKPSDKTELGLAVMGAVYGQEVADAIPAQRTPALEKTVDHLFAEIWSRPGLSIRDRRLLVMGATAMLGRSDLIEVQVRGALANRELSAEELREAVLQLYYYVGWGNGTALERGVEAALAAFSEPASA
;
A
#
# COMPACT_ATOMS: atom_id res chain seq x y z
N MET A 1 1.07 2.93 26.95
CA MET A 1 1.74 1.94 26.08
C MET A 1 0.91 0.66 26.04
N ILE A 2 0.97 -0.13 24.96
CA ILE A 2 0.11 -1.32 24.78
C ILE A 2 0.37 -2.35 25.89
N GLY A 3 1.62 -2.79 26.10
CA GLY A 3 1.97 -3.81 27.08
C GLY A 3 1.45 -3.49 28.49
N GLY A 4 1.78 -2.31 29.02
CA GLY A 4 1.30 -1.89 30.34
C GLY A 4 -0.23 -1.79 30.43
N GLY A 5 -0.92 -1.31 29.40
CA GLY A 5 -2.39 -1.26 29.39
C GLY A 5 -3.02 -2.65 29.37
N VAL A 6 -2.44 -3.58 28.62
CA VAL A 6 -2.88 -4.98 28.61
C VAL A 6 -2.65 -5.64 29.98
N ALA A 7 -1.49 -5.42 30.61
CA ALA A 7 -1.19 -5.95 31.95
C ALA A 7 -2.20 -5.45 33.00
N VAL A 8 -2.52 -4.15 32.99
CA VAL A 8 -3.55 -3.54 33.87
C VAL A 8 -4.93 -4.15 33.60
N SER A 9 -5.27 -4.41 32.34
CA SER A 9 -6.54 -5.04 31.97
C SER A 9 -6.66 -6.47 32.49
N LEU A 10 -5.62 -7.28 32.32
CA LEU A 10 -5.55 -8.64 32.85
C LEU A 10 -5.54 -8.68 34.39
N ALA A 11 -4.93 -7.66 35.03
CA ALA A 11 -4.88 -7.58 36.48
C ALA A 11 -6.28 -7.43 37.09
N ARG A 12 -7.17 -6.66 36.44
CA ARG A 12 -8.58 -6.52 36.87
C ARG A 12 -9.36 -7.83 36.81
N SER A 13 -8.99 -8.74 35.90
CA SER A 13 -9.58 -10.08 35.78
C SER A 13 -8.84 -11.12 36.65
N GLY A 14 -7.82 -10.72 37.41
CA GLY A 14 -7.01 -11.62 38.25
C GLY A 14 -6.13 -12.60 37.46
N ARG A 15 -5.78 -12.28 36.20
CA ARG A 15 -4.99 -13.13 35.29
C ARG A 15 -3.58 -12.60 35.00
N THR A 16 -3.00 -11.82 35.92
CA THR A 16 -1.62 -11.30 35.80
C THR A 16 -0.77 -11.84 36.95
N PRO A 17 -0.33 -13.12 36.90
CA PRO A 17 0.50 -13.67 37.97
C PRO A 17 1.91 -13.08 37.98
N LEU A 18 2.47 -12.79 36.79
CA LEU A 18 3.81 -12.22 36.62
C LEU A 18 3.84 -11.24 35.43
N VAL A 19 4.71 -10.23 35.51
CA VAL A 19 5.02 -9.30 34.41
C VAL A 19 6.54 -9.14 34.31
N TYR A 20 7.02 -8.97 33.08
CA TYR A 20 8.40 -8.62 32.80
C TYR A 20 8.46 -7.44 31.83
N ASP A 21 9.34 -6.48 32.13
CA ASP A 21 9.83 -5.46 31.21
C ASP A 21 11.33 -5.33 31.45
N ILE A 22 12.11 -5.06 30.39
CA ILE A 22 13.56 -4.80 30.52
C ILE A 22 13.84 -3.55 31.36
N ARG A 23 12.85 -2.66 31.49
CA ARG A 23 12.81 -1.51 32.38
C ARG A 23 11.88 -1.82 33.56
N PRO A 24 12.40 -2.22 34.72
CA PRO A 24 11.58 -2.57 35.87
C PRO A 24 10.58 -1.48 36.28
N GLU A 25 10.94 -0.20 36.11
CA GLU A 25 10.08 0.94 36.38
C GLU A 25 8.83 0.99 35.50
N ALA A 26 8.87 0.41 34.30
CA ALA A 26 7.72 0.37 33.39
C ALA A 26 6.61 -0.57 33.89
N ALA A 27 6.95 -1.56 34.74
CA ALA A 27 6.01 -2.47 35.36
C ALA A 27 5.61 -2.03 36.79
N ALA A 28 6.50 -1.36 37.52
CA ALA A 28 6.31 -1.00 38.93
C ALA A 28 5.12 -0.05 39.18
N ASP A 29 4.83 0.85 38.24
CA ASP A 29 3.80 1.90 38.40
C ASP A 29 2.42 1.51 37.80
N LEU A 30 2.23 0.23 37.44
CA LEU A 30 0.99 -0.23 36.81
C LEU A 30 -0.06 -0.65 37.85
N ASP A 31 -1.25 -0.06 37.74
CA ASP A 31 -2.36 -0.31 38.66
C ASP A 31 -2.80 -1.78 38.68
N GLY A 32 -2.84 -2.37 39.88
CA GLY A 32 -3.22 -3.76 40.12
C GLY A 32 -2.22 -4.81 39.62
N VAL A 33 -1.12 -4.42 38.98
CA VAL A 33 -0.12 -5.34 38.45
C VAL A 33 0.92 -5.64 39.54
N PRO A 34 1.27 -6.92 39.79
CA PRO A 34 2.33 -7.26 40.73
C PRO A 34 3.68 -6.67 40.30
N ALA A 35 4.33 -5.94 41.21
CA ALA A 35 5.73 -5.54 41.04
C ALA A 35 6.63 -6.75 41.34
N THR A 36 6.95 -7.53 40.29
CA THR A 36 7.80 -8.72 40.40
C THR A 36 9.07 -8.55 39.60
N GLU A 37 10.23 -8.76 40.24
CA GLU A 37 11.47 -9.03 39.52
C GLU A 37 11.37 -10.45 38.95
N ALA A 38 10.96 -10.55 37.69
CA ALA A 38 10.86 -11.81 36.96
C ALA A 38 11.74 -11.77 35.71
N SER A 39 12.02 -12.94 35.17
CA SER A 39 12.59 -13.15 33.83
C SER A 39 11.51 -13.67 32.86
N PRO A 40 11.69 -13.54 31.53
CA PRO A 40 10.82 -14.18 30.56
C PRO A 40 10.62 -15.68 30.80
N ALA A 41 11.67 -16.40 31.22
CA ALA A 41 11.59 -17.81 31.56
C ALA A 41 10.68 -18.09 32.78
N GLU A 42 10.73 -17.25 33.82
CA GLU A 42 9.84 -17.39 34.98
C GLU A 42 8.39 -17.07 34.63
N VAL A 43 8.16 -16.03 33.84
CA VAL A 43 6.82 -15.72 33.30
C VAL A 43 6.25 -16.93 32.55
N ALA A 44 7.06 -17.61 31.74
CA ALA A 44 6.64 -18.80 31.01
C ALA A 44 6.25 -19.97 31.92
N ARG A 45 6.99 -20.22 33.01
CA ARG A 45 6.75 -21.37 33.92
C ARG A 45 5.45 -21.24 34.71
N GLU A 46 5.04 -20.02 35.01
CA GLU A 46 3.86 -19.72 35.85
C GLU A 46 2.60 -19.35 35.03
N SER A 47 2.66 -19.43 33.69
CA SER A 47 1.58 -18.96 32.82
C SER A 47 1.18 -19.98 31.76
N ASP A 48 -0.12 -20.23 31.61
CA ASP A 48 -0.63 -21.02 30.47
C ASP A 48 -0.60 -20.22 29.15
N VAL A 49 -0.71 -18.88 29.24
CA VAL A 49 -0.74 -17.95 28.11
C VAL A 49 0.15 -16.75 28.42
N VAL A 50 1.12 -16.45 27.57
CA VAL A 50 2.00 -15.29 27.70
C VAL A 50 1.79 -14.32 26.54
N LEU A 51 1.55 -13.04 26.86
CA LEU A 51 1.40 -11.97 25.89
C LEU A 51 2.74 -11.23 25.72
N ILE A 52 3.24 -11.12 24.49
CA ILE A 52 4.46 -10.35 24.17
C ILE A 52 4.07 -9.04 23.49
N ALA A 53 4.44 -7.91 24.09
CA ALA A 53 4.16 -6.58 23.58
C ALA A 53 5.41 -5.67 23.64
N VAL A 54 6.32 -5.88 22.68
CA VAL A 54 7.57 -5.13 22.47
C VAL A 54 7.55 -4.35 21.15
N VAL A 55 8.62 -3.62 20.82
CA VAL A 55 8.63 -2.68 19.68
C VAL A 55 8.80 -3.38 18.34
N ASP A 56 9.73 -4.34 18.24
CA ASP A 56 10.16 -4.93 16.98
C ASP A 56 10.49 -6.43 17.09
N ALA A 57 10.78 -7.05 15.96
CA ALA A 57 11.09 -8.47 15.86
C ALA A 57 12.36 -8.88 16.62
N ASP A 58 13.38 -8.01 16.66
CA ASP A 58 14.63 -8.31 17.36
C ASP A 58 14.40 -8.40 18.86
N GLN A 59 13.56 -7.50 19.41
CA GLN A 59 13.12 -7.57 20.80
C GLN A 59 12.28 -8.81 21.08
N VAL A 60 11.42 -9.24 20.14
CA VAL A 60 10.66 -10.50 20.30
C VAL A 60 11.61 -11.69 20.38
N ARG A 61 12.60 -11.77 19.48
CA ARG A 61 13.62 -12.83 19.52
C ARG A 61 14.45 -12.78 20.79
N ALA A 62 14.79 -11.61 21.30
CA ALA A 62 15.50 -11.46 22.57
C ALA A 62 14.67 -11.98 23.75
N VAL A 63 13.37 -11.67 23.79
CA VAL A 63 12.44 -12.17 24.81
C VAL A 63 12.29 -13.69 24.73
N LEU A 64 12.22 -14.26 23.53
CA LEU A 64 12.04 -15.70 23.34
C LEU A 64 13.32 -16.50 23.62
N ASN A 65 14.46 -16.06 23.06
CA ASN A 65 15.70 -16.84 22.93
C ASN A 65 16.84 -16.37 23.82
N GLY A 66 16.65 -15.33 24.65
CA GLY A 66 17.66 -14.88 25.60
C GLY A 66 18.11 -16.01 26.55
N SER A 67 19.20 -15.80 27.28
CA SER A 67 19.71 -16.80 28.25
C SER A 67 18.64 -17.21 29.28
N ASP A 68 17.82 -16.24 29.71
CA ASP A 68 16.63 -16.44 30.53
C ASP A 68 15.34 -16.14 29.74
N GLY A 69 15.37 -16.47 28.45
CA GLY A 69 14.29 -16.25 27.51
C GLY A 69 13.07 -17.15 27.79
N LEU A 70 11.93 -16.74 27.23
CA LEU A 70 10.64 -17.40 27.43
C LEU A 70 10.70 -18.90 27.07
N LEU A 71 11.41 -19.27 26.00
CA LEU A 71 11.51 -20.67 25.58
C LEU A 71 12.33 -21.53 26.55
N ALA A 72 13.20 -20.95 27.38
CA ALA A 72 13.92 -21.67 28.44
C ALA A 72 13.02 -22.02 29.64
N GLY A 73 11.83 -21.40 29.73
CA GLY A 73 10.79 -21.73 30.70
C GLY A 73 9.62 -22.51 30.10
N ALA A 74 9.72 -22.95 28.84
CA ALA A 74 8.63 -23.63 28.15
C ALA A 74 8.17 -24.91 28.85
N HIS A 75 6.86 -25.13 28.86
CA HIS A 75 6.24 -26.34 29.35
C HIS A 75 5.10 -26.79 28.42
N PRO A 76 4.66 -28.07 28.50
CA PRO A 76 3.56 -28.56 27.68
C PRO A 76 2.30 -27.69 27.85
N GLY A 77 1.73 -27.28 26.71
CA GLY A 77 0.47 -26.54 26.67
C GLY A 77 0.61 -25.01 26.73
N LEU A 78 1.83 -24.47 26.90
CA LEU A 78 2.11 -23.03 26.87
C LEU A 78 1.73 -22.42 25.52
N ILE A 79 1.04 -21.27 25.57
CA ILE A 79 0.67 -20.47 24.40
C ILE A 79 1.34 -19.10 24.50
N VAL A 80 2.04 -18.69 23.45
CA VAL A 80 2.54 -17.33 23.30
C VAL A 80 1.62 -16.58 22.35
N VAL A 81 1.25 -15.36 22.71
CA VAL A 81 0.47 -14.46 21.85
C VAL A 81 1.30 -13.22 21.56
N LEU A 82 1.64 -13.03 20.30
CA LEU A 82 2.45 -11.91 19.84
C LEU A 82 1.56 -10.69 19.54
N LEU A 83 1.62 -9.67 20.38
CA LEU A 83 0.91 -8.41 20.19
C LEU A 83 1.68 -7.40 19.34
N SER A 84 3.01 -7.54 19.31
CA SER A 84 3.90 -6.68 18.52
C SER A 84 3.62 -6.80 17.04
N THR A 85 3.54 -5.64 16.38
CA THR A 85 3.38 -5.61 14.92
C THR A 85 4.73 -5.95 14.27
N VAL A 86 4.81 -7.12 13.63
CA VAL A 86 5.98 -7.58 12.88
C VAL A 86 5.57 -8.06 11.49
N ALA A 87 6.54 -8.23 10.59
CA ALA A 87 6.28 -8.74 9.25
C ALA A 87 5.76 -10.20 9.29
N VAL A 88 4.89 -10.59 8.36
CA VAL A 88 4.31 -11.96 8.34
C VAL A 88 5.37 -13.07 8.23
N PRO A 89 6.43 -12.94 7.39
CA PRO A 89 7.50 -13.94 7.38
C PRO A 89 8.21 -14.10 8.73
N GLU A 90 8.29 -13.02 9.51
CA GLU A 90 8.85 -13.07 10.86
C GLU A 90 7.95 -13.86 11.81
N VAL A 91 6.63 -13.66 11.75
CA VAL A 91 5.67 -14.46 12.54
C VAL A 91 5.88 -15.94 12.29
N HIS A 92 6.06 -16.35 11.03
CA HIS A 92 6.29 -17.75 10.67
C HIS A 92 7.61 -18.27 11.23
N ALA A 93 8.70 -17.50 11.09
CA ALA A 93 10.00 -17.87 11.66
C ALA A 93 9.98 -18.00 13.19
N LEU A 94 9.26 -17.11 13.88
CA LEU A 94 9.07 -17.17 15.33
C LEU A 94 8.23 -18.39 15.74
N ALA A 95 7.20 -18.74 14.97
CA ALA A 95 6.38 -19.91 15.24
C ALA A 95 7.15 -21.22 15.09
N GLU A 96 8.05 -21.33 14.12
CA GLU A 96 8.95 -22.48 13.99
C GLU A 96 9.83 -22.66 15.23
N GLN A 97 10.35 -21.56 15.79
CA GLN A 97 11.15 -21.57 17.02
C GLN A 97 10.30 -22.00 18.23
N CYS A 98 9.10 -21.44 18.38
CA CYS A 98 8.17 -21.84 19.43
C CYS A 98 7.78 -23.32 19.32
N ALA A 99 7.48 -23.79 18.11
CA ALA A 99 7.09 -25.18 17.85
C ALA A 99 8.23 -26.17 18.18
N ALA A 100 9.49 -25.81 17.89
CA ALA A 100 10.66 -26.61 18.27
C ALA A 100 10.80 -26.78 19.80
N ALA A 101 10.28 -25.83 20.59
CA ALA A 101 10.21 -25.88 22.04
C ALA A 101 8.87 -26.44 22.58
N GLY A 102 7.97 -26.91 21.71
CA GLY A 102 6.65 -27.42 22.11
C GLY A 102 5.65 -26.33 22.53
N VAL A 103 5.88 -25.08 22.14
CA VAL A 103 5.08 -23.90 22.46
C VAL A 103 4.22 -23.52 21.26
N ALA A 104 2.93 -23.24 21.48
CA ALA A 104 2.06 -22.72 20.43
C ALA A 104 2.23 -21.20 20.32
N LEU A 105 2.33 -20.67 19.09
CA LEU A 105 2.35 -19.23 18.83
C LEU A 105 1.04 -18.80 18.17
N LEU A 106 0.46 -17.72 18.67
CA LEU A 106 -0.60 -16.94 18.02
C LEU A 106 -0.06 -15.56 17.68
N ASP A 107 -0.37 -15.05 16.49
CA ASP A 107 -0.16 -13.65 16.18
C ASP A 107 -1.44 -12.86 16.45
N CYS A 108 -1.34 -11.70 17.09
CA CYS A 108 -2.50 -10.95 17.53
C CYS A 108 -2.27 -9.44 17.39
N GLY A 109 -2.61 -8.89 16.24
CA GLY A 109 -2.51 -7.44 16.03
C GLY A 109 -3.57 -6.72 16.86
N VAL A 110 -3.22 -5.57 17.45
CA VAL A 110 -4.18 -4.81 18.30
C VAL A 110 -4.36 -3.35 17.87
N THR A 111 -5.54 -2.79 18.12
CA THR A 111 -5.88 -1.37 17.85
C THR A 111 -7.14 -0.93 18.60
N PRO A 112 -7.31 0.36 18.99
CA PRO A 112 -6.31 1.40 19.04
C PRO A 112 -5.53 1.34 20.38
N GLY A 113 -4.20 1.49 20.32
CA GLY A 113 -3.33 1.21 21.48
C GLY A 113 -3.54 2.12 22.70
N ASN A 114 -4.13 3.30 22.53
CA ASN A 114 -4.43 4.23 23.63
C ASN A 114 -5.56 3.74 24.55
N LEU A 115 -6.38 2.78 24.12
CA LEU A 115 -7.46 2.22 24.92
C LEU A 115 -7.08 0.90 25.62
N ALA A 116 -5.81 0.50 25.55
CA ALA A 116 -5.32 -0.77 26.11
C ALA A 116 -5.64 -0.94 27.59
N ALA A 117 -5.51 0.12 28.40
CA ALA A 117 -5.76 0.06 29.85
C ALA A 117 -7.24 -0.03 30.23
N HIS A 118 -8.17 0.08 29.28
CA HIS A 118 -9.62 0.14 29.51
C HIS A 118 -10.38 -0.97 28.80
N ASN A 119 -9.74 -2.12 28.56
CA ASN A 119 -10.30 -3.24 27.78
C ASN A 119 -10.79 -2.82 26.38
N GLY A 120 -10.23 -1.74 25.80
CA GLY A 120 -10.80 -1.11 24.61
C GLY A 120 -10.23 -1.61 23.27
N LEU A 121 -9.34 -2.61 23.30
CA LEU A 121 -8.65 -3.09 22.10
C LEU A 121 -9.55 -3.94 21.21
N VAL A 122 -9.37 -3.82 19.91
CA VAL A 122 -9.77 -4.81 18.92
C VAL A 122 -8.54 -5.67 18.64
N ALA A 123 -8.65 -6.96 18.93
CA ALA A 123 -7.62 -7.97 18.72
C ALA A 123 -7.90 -8.74 17.42
N MET A 124 -6.92 -8.80 16.53
CA MET A 124 -6.94 -9.48 15.24
C MET A 124 -6.00 -10.69 15.34
N VAL A 125 -6.56 -11.87 15.55
CA VAL A 125 -5.82 -13.07 15.93
C VAL A 125 -5.66 -14.01 14.74
N GLY A 126 -4.44 -14.48 14.50
CA GLY A 126 -4.13 -15.57 13.59
C GLY A 126 -3.63 -16.80 14.37
N GLY A 127 -4.04 -17.98 13.91
CA GLY A 127 -3.66 -19.27 14.49
C GLY A 127 -4.71 -20.34 14.26
N ASP A 128 -4.43 -21.57 14.70
CA ASP A 128 -5.40 -22.66 14.59
C ASP A 128 -6.57 -22.52 15.59
N ASP A 129 -7.74 -23.02 15.20
CA ASP A 129 -8.97 -22.92 16.00
C ASP A 129 -8.82 -23.44 17.43
N HIS A 130 -8.03 -24.49 17.65
CA HIS A 130 -7.90 -25.09 18.96
C HIS A 130 -7.10 -24.20 19.90
N THR A 131 -5.95 -23.71 19.46
CA THR A 131 -5.10 -22.78 20.22
C THR A 131 -5.82 -21.45 20.46
N VAL A 132 -6.49 -20.89 19.44
CA VAL A 132 -7.26 -19.64 19.58
C VAL A 132 -8.38 -19.78 20.61
N ARG A 133 -9.13 -20.88 20.59
CA ARG A 133 -10.18 -21.12 21.60
C ARG A 133 -9.61 -21.22 23.02
N ARG A 134 -8.44 -21.81 23.21
CA ARG A 134 -7.77 -21.90 24.52
C ARG A 134 -7.30 -20.53 25.02
N ALA A 135 -6.83 -19.66 24.12
CA ALA A 135 -6.38 -18.30 24.46
C ALA A 135 -7.53 -17.29 24.62
N MET A 136 -8.72 -17.57 24.06
CA MET A 136 -9.85 -16.62 24.01
C MET A 136 -10.21 -15.97 25.36
N PRO A 137 -10.28 -16.70 26.50
CA PRO A 137 -10.61 -16.07 27.78
C PRO A 137 -9.62 -14.97 28.19
N VAL A 138 -8.33 -15.12 27.86
CA VAL A 138 -7.28 -14.13 28.14
C VAL A 138 -7.37 -12.95 27.17
N LEU A 139 -7.73 -13.21 25.90
CA LEU A 139 -7.91 -12.17 24.90
C LEU A 139 -9.12 -11.27 25.20
N ASP A 140 -10.22 -11.86 25.66
CA ASP A 140 -11.45 -11.15 26.04
C ASP A 140 -11.26 -10.25 27.28
N ASP A 141 -10.27 -10.55 28.13
CA ASP A 141 -9.98 -9.76 29.34
C ASP A 141 -9.39 -8.38 29.04
N PHE A 142 -8.76 -8.17 27.87
CA PHE A 142 -8.19 -6.87 27.47
C PHE A 142 -8.77 -6.29 26.17
N ALA A 143 -9.48 -7.10 25.38
CA ALA A 143 -10.05 -6.67 24.12
C ALA A 143 -11.58 -6.51 24.23
N LYS A 144 -12.10 -5.37 23.75
CA LYS A 144 -13.55 -5.18 23.57
C LYS A 144 -14.10 -6.10 22.47
N LYS A 145 -13.24 -6.52 21.56
CA LYS A 145 -13.58 -7.41 20.45
C LYS A 145 -12.36 -8.22 20.04
N VAL A 146 -12.50 -9.53 20.03
CA VAL A 146 -11.55 -10.44 19.39
C VAL A 146 -12.13 -10.89 18.04
N VAL A 147 -11.30 -10.86 17.00
CA VAL A 147 -11.61 -11.33 15.65
C VAL A 147 -10.57 -12.38 15.29
N HIS A 148 -11.00 -13.61 15.05
CA HIS A 148 -10.15 -14.66 14.49
C HIS A 148 -10.08 -14.48 12.98
N CYS A 149 -8.90 -14.10 12.49
CA CYS A 149 -8.66 -13.67 11.11
C CYS A 149 -8.26 -14.84 10.18
N GLY A 150 -8.04 -16.03 10.73
CA GLY A 150 -7.62 -17.21 9.99
C GLY A 150 -6.36 -17.86 10.57
N PRO A 151 -5.54 -18.54 9.75
CA PRO A 151 -4.36 -19.25 10.21
C PRO A 151 -3.26 -18.29 10.71
N LEU A 152 -2.19 -18.86 11.26
CA LEU A 152 -1.03 -18.10 11.72
C LEU A 152 -0.50 -17.13 10.65
N GLY A 153 -0.31 -15.88 11.04
CA GLY A 153 0.07 -14.73 10.21
C GLY A 153 -1.12 -13.89 9.74
N ALA A 154 -2.35 -14.41 9.77
CA ALA A 154 -3.53 -13.69 9.31
C ALA A 154 -3.91 -12.51 10.23
N GLY A 155 -3.61 -12.60 11.52
CA GLY A 155 -3.84 -11.52 12.48
C GLY A 155 -2.96 -10.31 12.19
N MET A 156 -1.66 -10.53 11.97
CA MET A 156 -0.71 -9.49 11.58
C MET A 156 -0.98 -8.96 10.17
N ALA A 157 -1.29 -9.83 9.21
CA ALA A 157 -1.68 -9.38 7.88
C ALA A 157 -2.90 -8.43 7.93
N THR A 158 -3.92 -8.79 8.73
CA THR A 158 -5.10 -7.95 8.96
C THR A 158 -4.72 -6.62 9.61
N LYS A 159 -3.86 -6.64 10.63
CA LYS A 159 -3.38 -5.42 11.31
C LYS A 159 -2.60 -4.50 10.37
N ILE A 160 -1.72 -5.06 9.54
CA ILE A 160 -0.93 -4.32 8.55
C ILE A 160 -1.86 -3.67 7.52
N ALA A 161 -2.80 -4.45 6.95
CA ALA A 161 -3.79 -3.93 6.00
C ALA A 161 -4.65 -2.81 6.62
N ARG A 162 -5.10 -2.98 7.86
CA ARG A 162 -5.85 -1.94 8.59
C ARG A 162 -5.01 -0.67 8.82
N ASN A 163 -3.72 -0.81 9.07
CA ASN A 163 -2.81 0.34 9.20
C ASN A 163 -2.64 1.06 7.86
N VAL A 164 -2.55 0.35 6.73
CA VAL A 164 -2.55 0.97 5.39
C VAL A 164 -3.79 1.83 5.18
N VAL A 165 -4.98 1.35 5.55
CA VAL A 165 -6.21 2.16 5.50
C VAL A 165 -6.07 3.44 6.33
N THR A 166 -5.57 3.35 7.56
CA THR A 166 -5.44 4.52 8.45
C THR A 166 -4.48 5.56 7.91
N TYR A 167 -3.25 5.15 7.59
CA TYR A 167 -2.22 6.08 7.12
C TYR A 167 -2.50 6.58 5.71
N GLY A 168 -3.10 5.75 4.86
CA GLY A 168 -3.58 6.13 3.54
C GLY A 168 -4.65 7.21 3.62
N THR A 169 -5.67 7.03 4.46
CA THR A 169 -6.70 8.06 4.68
C THR A 169 -6.10 9.37 5.19
N TRP A 170 -5.10 9.34 6.08
CA TRP A 170 -4.44 10.57 6.52
C TRP A 170 -3.71 11.29 5.38
N ARG A 171 -3.02 10.56 4.50
CA ARG A 171 -2.39 11.15 3.31
C ARG A 171 -3.43 11.75 2.36
N VAL A 172 -4.51 11.02 2.07
CA VAL A 172 -5.64 11.49 1.23
C VAL A 172 -6.23 12.78 1.79
N MET A 173 -6.51 12.81 3.10
CA MET A 173 -7.09 13.99 3.75
C MET A 173 -6.16 15.20 3.72
N HIS A 174 -4.86 14.97 3.88
CA HIS A 174 -3.87 16.03 3.80
C HIS A 174 -3.76 16.61 2.38
N GLU A 175 -3.73 15.78 1.33
CA GLU A 175 -3.76 16.27 -0.06
C GLU A 175 -5.04 17.03 -0.39
N ALA A 176 -6.19 16.50 0.02
CA ALA A 176 -7.47 17.17 -0.20
C ALA A 176 -7.53 18.53 0.51
N ALA A 177 -6.98 18.63 1.73
CA ALA A 177 -6.90 19.89 2.47
C ALA A 177 -5.95 20.90 1.82
N GLU A 178 -4.78 20.46 1.33
CA GLU A 178 -3.86 21.34 0.58
C GLU A 178 -4.48 21.84 -0.72
N LEU A 179 -5.16 20.96 -1.46
CA LEU A 179 -5.87 21.30 -2.69
C LEU A 179 -6.98 22.33 -2.43
N ALA A 180 -7.83 22.10 -1.42
CA ALA A 180 -8.87 23.04 -1.01
C ALA A 180 -8.30 24.39 -0.58
N SER A 181 -7.22 24.36 0.22
CA SER A 181 -6.55 25.58 0.71
C SER A 181 -5.96 26.40 -0.44
N SER A 182 -5.44 25.75 -1.48
CA SER A 182 -4.94 26.41 -2.69
C SER A 182 -6.02 27.17 -3.46
N ALA A 183 -7.28 26.74 -3.34
CA ALA A 183 -8.46 27.41 -3.87
C ALA A 183 -9.07 28.45 -2.88
N GLY A 184 -8.43 28.69 -1.73
CA GLY A 184 -8.92 29.60 -0.70
C GLY A 184 -10.03 29.04 0.19
N VAL A 185 -10.22 27.72 0.21
CA VAL A 185 -11.19 27.03 1.07
C VAL A 185 -10.52 26.59 2.37
N ASP A 186 -11.13 26.94 3.50
CA ASP A 186 -10.68 26.47 4.83
C ASP A 186 -10.85 24.95 4.95
N PRO A 187 -9.79 24.19 5.35
CA PRO A 187 -9.90 22.76 5.63
C PRO A 187 -11.03 22.35 6.58
N GLU A 188 -11.42 23.19 7.54
CA GLU A 188 -12.58 22.90 8.41
C GLU A 188 -13.91 22.93 7.65
N THR A 189 -14.01 23.76 6.59
CA THR A 189 -15.18 23.75 5.71
C THR A 189 -15.22 22.45 4.90
N LEU A 190 -14.08 22.00 4.37
CA LEU A 190 -13.99 20.71 3.68
C LEU A 190 -14.39 19.56 4.60
N LYS A 191 -13.89 19.55 5.84
CA LYS A 191 -14.24 18.55 6.85
C LYS A 191 -15.76 18.50 7.08
N THR A 192 -16.40 19.67 7.25
CA THR A 192 -17.86 19.77 7.43
C THR A 192 -18.61 19.13 6.26
N VAL A 193 -18.19 19.39 5.02
CA VAL A 193 -18.82 18.79 3.82
C VAL A 193 -18.69 17.27 3.83
N ILE A 194 -17.53 16.74 4.19
CA ILE A 194 -17.29 15.29 4.24
C ILE A 194 -18.14 14.63 5.33
N GLU A 195 -18.21 15.22 6.52
CA GLU A 195 -19.02 14.70 7.63
C GLU A 195 -20.53 14.69 7.30
N GLU A 196 -21.04 15.72 6.62
CA GLU A 196 -22.45 15.77 6.21
C GLU A 196 -22.77 14.83 5.04
N ALA A 197 -21.81 14.58 4.15
CA ALA A 197 -21.99 13.70 2.99
C ALA A 197 -21.88 12.21 3.35
N ASP A 198 -21.06 11.86 4.35
CA ASP A 198 -20.86 10.48 4.82
C ASP A 198 -20.85 10.42 6.36
N PRO A 199 -22.00 10.69 7.01
CA PRO A 199 -22.09 10.80 8.47
C PRO A 199 -21.73 9.51 9.20
N ASP A 200 -21.90 8.36 8.55
CA ASP A 200 -21.56 7.05 9.09
C ASP A 200 -20.14 6.58 8.68
N GLY A 201 -19.42 7.35 7.85
CA GLY A 201 -18.07 7.03 7.38
C GLY A 201 -18.00 5.73 6.55
N THR A 202 -19.07 5.39 5.83
CA THR A 202 -19.22 4.10 5.16
C THR A 202 -18.61 4.07 3.76
N THR A 203 -18.26 5.24 3.19
CA THR A 203 -17.74 5.35 1.81
C THR A 203 -16.50 4.49 1.61
N MET A 204 -15.60 4.45 2.61
CA MET A 204 -14.36 3.66 2.56
C MET A 204 -14.59 2.15 2.45
N PHE A 205 -15.79 1.65 2.77
CA PHE A 205 -16.17 0.24 2.65
C PHE A 205 -16.94 -0.07 1.37
N THR A 206 -17.32 0.92 0.56
CA THR A 206 -18.18 0.74 -0.64
C THR A 206 -17.65 -0.31 -1.62
N LEU A 207 -16.33 -0.44 -1.72
CA LEU A 207 -15.69 -1.40 -2.63
C LEU A 207 -15.34 -2.74 -1.95
N LEU A 208 -15.45 -2.84 -0.63
CA LEU A 208 -15.28 -4.08 0.11
C LEU A 208 -16.60 -4.86 0.10
N GLY A 209 -16.59 -6.08 -0.41
CA GLY A 209 -17.81 -6.91 -0.51
C GLY A 209 -18.69 -6.63 -1.74
N ARG A 210 -18.10 -6.17 -2.84
CA ARG A 210 -18.79 -5.94 -4.13
C ARG A 210 -19.73 -7.08 -4.53
N THR A 211 -20.91 -6.71 -5.01
CA THR A 211 -21.86 -7.60 -5.67
C THR A 211 -21.81 -7.43 -7.19
N GLU A 212 -22.41 -8.33 -7.97
CA GLU A 212 -22.53 -8.17 -9.43
C GLU A 212 -23.20 -6.85 -9.83
N GLY A 213 -24.17 -6.37 -9.04
CA GLY A 213 -24.83 -5.09 -9.28
C GLY A 213 -23.87 -3.90 -9.20
N THR A 214 -22.93 -3.92 -8.25
CA THR A 214 -21.89 -2.87 -8.12
C THR A 214 -20.92 -2.88 -9.31
N LYS A 215 -20.61 -4.06 -9.86
CA LYS A 215 -19.74 -4.19 -11.04
C LYS A 215 -20.36 -3.59 -12.30
N ALA A 216 -21.69 -3.67 -12.46
CA ALA A 216 -22.38 -3.12 -13.63
C ALA A 216 -22.23 -1.60 -13.78
N PHE A 217 -22.09 -0.87 -12.68
CA PHE A 217 -21.92 0.59 -12.68
C PHE A 217 -20.45 1.04 -12.76
N ALA A 218 -19.49 0.11 -12.63
CA ALA A 218 -18.07 0.43 -12.59
C ALA A 218 -17.59 1.27 -13.80
N PRO A 219 -17.99 1.00 -15.06
CA PRO A 219 -17.58 1.84 -16.19
C PRO A 219 -18.10 3.28 -16.13
N GLN A 220 -19.29 3.49 -15.56
CA GLN A 220 -19.83 4.84 -15.35
C GLN A 220 -19.07 5.58 -14.25
N ILE A 221 -18.76 4.89 -13.15
CA ILE A 221 -17.98 5.44 -12.04
C ILE A 221 -16.57 5.81 -12.54
N LEU A 222 -15.93 4.97 -13.34
CA LEU A 222 -14.61 5.23 -13.92
C LEU A 222 -14.60 6.54 -14.73
N ARG A 223 -15.62 6.77 -15.57
CA ARG A 223 -15.72 8.01 -16.36
C ARG A 223 -15.91 9.26 -15.50
N LEU A 224 -16.74 9.17 -14.46
CA LEU A 224 -16.94 10.28 -13.53
C LEU A 224 -15.65 10.57 -12.75
N MET A 225 -15.00 9.52 -12.25
CA MET A 225 -13.74 9.60 -11.53
C MET A 225 -12.64 10.22 -12.40
N ASP A 226 -12.46 9.79 -13.65
CA ASP A 226 -11.45 10.37 -14.54
C ASP A 226 -11.71 11.88 -14.77
N LYS A 227 -12.97 12.26 -15.02
CA LYS A 227 -13.37 13.66 -15.22
C LYS A 227 -13.16 14.52 -13.96
N ASP A 228 -13.57 14.04 -12.78
CA ASP A 228 -13.46 14.79 -11.53
C ASP A 228 -12.00 14.86 -11.03
N LEU A 229 -11.21 13.79 -11.19
CA LEU A 229 -9.78 13.79 -10.82
C LEU A 229 -8.94 14.62 -11.80
N ALA A 230 -9.32 14.72 -13.09
CA ALA A 230 -8.68 15.65 -14.02
C ALA A 230 -8.87 17.11 -13.57
N ALA A 231 -10.07 17.49 -13.11
CA ALA A 231 -10.31 18.82 -12.56
C ALA A 231 -9.50 19.07 -11.27
N ALA A 232 -9.31 18.05 -10.43
CA ALA A 232 -8.44 18.15 -9.26
C ALA A 232 -6.97 18.41 -9.63
N GLN A 233 -6.46 17.77 -10.70
CA GLN A 233 -5.11 18.02 -11.21
C GLN A 233 -4.94 19.44 -11.78
N GLU A 234 -5.94 19.96 -12.49
CA GLU A 234 -5.95 21.33 -12.99
C GLU A 234 -5.88 22.34 -11.84
N LEU A 235 -6.72 22.16 -10.81
CA LEU A 235 -6.70 22.99 -9.61
C LEU A 235 -5.36 22.90 -8.86
N ALA A 236 -4.79 21.69 -8.77
CA ALA A 236 -3.49 21.48 -8.13
C ALA A 236 -2.38 22.23 -8.88
N ALA A 237 -2.41 22.25 -10.21
CA ALA A 237 -1.45 22.97 -11.04
C ALA A 237 -1.57 24.50 -10.86
N GLU A 238 -2.79 25.04 -10.83
CA GLU A 238 -3.03 26.46 -10.52
C GLU A 238 -2.52 26.85 -9.13
N GLY A 239 -2.78 25.98 -8.15
CA GLY A 239 -2.38 26.13 -6.76
C GLY A 239 -0.91 25.82 -6.47
N ARG A 240 -0.18 25.23 -7.43
CA ARG A 240 1.17 24.67 -7.26
C ARG A 240 1.28 23.68 -6.09
N VAL A 241 0.29 22.80 -5.96
CA VAL A 241 0.23 21.73 -4.94
C VAL A 241 0.46 20.38 -5.62
N ALA A 242 1.15 19.46 -4.92
CA ALA A 242 1.33 18.09 -5.41
C ALA A 242 0.17 17.20 -4.93
N VAL A 243 -0.40 16.41 -5.84
CA VAL A 243 -1.53 15.49 -5.56
C VAL A 243 -1.24 14.05 -6.00
N PRO A 244 -0.14 13.42 -5.54
CA PRO A 244 0.27 12.10 -6.03
C PRO A 244 -0.74 10.99 -5.76
N VAL A 245 -1.61 11.11 -4.74
CA VAL A 245 -2.68 10.14 -4.54
C VAL A 245 -3.75 10.27 -5.61
N VAL A 246 -4.08 11.50 -6.05
CA VAL A 246 -5.00 11.72 -7.18
C VAL A 246 -4.45 11.06 -8.43
N ASP A 247 -3.16 11.25 -8.71
CA ASP A 247 -2.49 10.65 -9.87
C ASP A 247 -2.56 9.13 -9.83
N ALA A 248 -2.21 8.53 -8.68
CA ALA A 248 -2.24 7.09 -8.49
C ALA A 248 -3.65 6.50 -8.62
N VAL A 249 -4.68 7.15 -8.07
CA VAL A 249 -6.07 6.70 -8.16
C VAL A 249 -6.57 6.77 -9.61
N ARG A 250 -6.20 7.82 -10.33
CA ARG A 250 -6.58 7.99 -11.73
C ARG A 250 -5.91 6.93 -12.62
N GLU A 251 -4.62 6.68 -12.43
CA GLU A 251 -3.86 5.63 -13.14
C GLU A 251 -4.41 4.22 -12.86
N GLN A 252 -4.72 3.91 -11.60
CA GLN A 252 -5.17 2.60 -11.15
C GLN A 252 -6.70 2.45 -11.12
N GLY A 253 -7.44 3.33 -11.82
CA GLY A 253 -8.89 3.42 -11.69
C GLY A 253 -9.64 2.14 -12.07
N THR A 254 -9.18 1.43 -13.10
CA THR A 254 -9.76 0.15 -13.54
C THR A 254 -9.54 -0.95 -12.51
N ASP A 255 -8.33 -1.09 -11.99
CA ASP A 255 -7.98 -2.05 -10.94
C ASP A 255 -8.75 -1.76 -9.65
N THR A 256 -8.77 -0.49 -9.23
CA THR A 256 -9.56 0.00 -8.10
C THR A 256 -11.02 -0.40 -8.25
N LEU A 257 -11.59 -0.24 -9.45
CA LEU A 257 -12.98 -0.58 -9.76
C LEU A 257 -13.22 -2.07 -10.06
N GLY A 258 -12.17 -2.90 -10.06
CA GLY A 258 -12.26 -4.33 -10.38
C GLY A 258 -12.84 -4.56 -11.77
N ILE A 259 -12.59 -3.62 -12.68
CA ILE A 259 -12.94 -3.74 -14.09
C ILE A 259 -11.86 -4.61 -14.70
N ASP A 260 -12.19 -5.87 -14.91
CA ASP A 260 -11.32 -6.77 -15.67
C ASP A 260 -11.16 -6.16 -17.07
N ALA A 261 -9.96 -5.66 -17.38
CA ALA A 261 -9.61 -5.40 -18.75
C ALA A 261 -9.70 -6.74 -19.49
N GLU A 262 -10.49 -6.82 -20.56
CA GLU A 262 -10.43 -7.97 -21.47
C GLU A 262 -8.98 -8.09 -21.91
N LYS A 263 -8.29 -9.11 -21.40
CA LYS A 263 -6.94 -9.42 -21.84
C LYS A 263 -7.07 -10.05 -23.21
N PRO A 264 -6.57 -9.40 -24.27
CA PRO A 264 -6.66 -9.97 -25.61
C PRO A 264 -6.02 -11.36 -25.61
N SER A 265 -6.79 -12.36 -26.02
CA SER A 265 -6.32 -13.75 -26.08
C SER A 265 -5.38 -13.99 -27.26
N ASP A 266 -5.49 -13.14 -28.29
CA ASP A 266 -4.61 -13.11 -29.44
C ASP A 266 -3.42 -12.18 -29.19
N LYS A 267 -2.23 -12.66 -29.55
CA LYS A 267 -0.97 -11.94 -29.44
C LYS A 267 -0.96 -10.68 -30.28
N THR A 268 -1.55 -10.72 -31.48
CA THR A 268 -1.66 -9.53 -32.33
C THR A 268 -2.59 -8.49 -31.73
N GLU A 269 -3.73 -8.93 -31.19
CA GLU A 269 -4.69 -8.04 -30.54
C GLU A 269 -4.08 -7.38 -29.29
N LEU A 270 -3.34 -8.15 -28.47
CA LEU A 270 -2.57 -7.61 -27.35
C LEU A 270 -1.52 -6.60 -27.82
N GLY A 271 -0.80 -6.92 -28.89
CA GLY A 271 0.21 -6.05 -29.47
C GLY A 271 -0.37 -4.72 -29.93
N LEU A 272 -1.52 -4.73 -30.61
CA LEU A 272 -2.20 -3.51 -31.05
C LEU A 272 -2.74 -2.71 -29.87
N ALA A 273 -3.32 -3.37 -28.86
CA ALA A 273 -3.82 -2.70 -27.67
C ALA A 273 -2.69 -1.99 -26.90
N VAL A 274 -1.55 -2.66 -26.70
CA VAL A 274 -0.38 -2.06 -26.06
C VAL A 274 0.23 -0.96 -26.92
N MET A 275 0.27 -1.13 -28.25
CA MET A 275 0.73 -0.07 -29.16
C MET A 275 -0.16 1.17 -29.08
N GLY A 276 -1.48 0.99 -28.99
CA GLY A 276 -2.46 2.06 -28.78
C GLY A 276 -2.25 2.75 -27.44
N ALA A 277 -2.01 1.97 -26.38
CA ALA A 277 -1.66 2.53 -25.07
C ALA A 277 -0.32 3.28 -25.07
N VAL A 278 0.60 3.03 -26.01
CA VAL A 278 1.92 3.70 -26.07
C VAL A 278 1.90 4.94 -26.99
N TYR A 279 1.13 4.95 -28.07
CA TYR A 279 1.18 6.03 -29.07
C TYR A 279 -0.17 6.66 -29.43
N GLY A 280 -1.26 6.24 -28.76
CA GLY A 280 -2.62 6.64 -29.10
C GLY A 280 -3.33 5.58 -29.94
N GLN A 281 -4.63 5.43 -29.72
CA GLN A 281 -5.44 4.39 -30.36
C GLN A 281 -5.51 4.58 -31.88
N GLU A 282 -5.44 5.82 -32.37
CA GLU A 282 -5.45 6.14 -33.80
C GLU A 282 -4.24 5.53 -34.52
N VAL A 283 -3.09 5.43 -33.85
CA VAL A 283 -1.88 4.81 -34.39
C VAL A 283 -2.06 3.30 -34.52
N ALA A 284 -2.67 2.66 -33.52
CA ALA A 284 -2.98 1.23 -33.56
C ALA A 284 -4.02 0.92 -34.65
N ASP A 285 -5.06 1.75 -34.77
CA ASP A 285 -6.13 1.59 -35.76
C ASP A 285 -5.64 1.80 -37.20
N ALA A 286 -4.61 2.62 -37.39
CA ALA A 286 -3.97 2.84 -38.69
C ALA A 286 -3.12 1.64 -39.17
N ILE A 287 -2.87 0.64 -38.32
CA ILE A 287 -2.09 -0.54 -38.71
C ILE A 287 -2.92 -1.45 -39.63
N PRO A 288 -2.48 -1.71 -40.88
CA PRO A 288 -3.25 -2.54 -41.81
C PRO A 288 -3.33 -3.99 -41.34
N ALA A 289 -4.43 -4.68 -41.70
CA ALA A 289 -4.61 -6.10 -41.40
C ALA A 289 -3.58 -6.99 -42.13
N GLN A 290 -3.26 -6.67 -43.39
CA GLN A 290 -2.12 -7.27 -44.11
C GLN A 290 -0.86 -6.48 -43.77
N ARG A 291 -0.01 -7.07 -42.91
CA ARG A 291 1.22 -6.46 -42.41
C ARG A 291 2.42 -6.99 -43.17
N THR A 292 3.46 -6.15 -43.27
CA THR A 292 4.79 -6.63 -43.63
C THR A 292 5.38 -7.44 -42.47
N PRO A 293 6.33 -8.36 -42.72
CA PRO A 293 6.94 -9.14 -41.63
C PRO A 293 7.59 -8.29 -40.53
N ALA A 294 8.07 -7.09 -40.87
CA ALA A 294 8.62 -6.14 -39.90
C ALA A 294 7.53 -5.57 -38.99
N LEU A 295 6.40 -5.17 -39.57
CA LEU A 295 5.29 -4.60 -38.80
C LEU A 295 4.58 -5.65 -37.94
N GLU A 296 4.46 -6.89 -38.45
CA GLU A 296 3.98 -8.03 -37.68
C GLU A 296 4.85 -8.28 -36.44
N LYS A 297 6.18 -8.32 -36.58
CA LYS A 297 7.07 -8.45 -35.41
C LYS A 297 6.98 -7.26 -34.45
N THR A 298 6.80 -6.05 -34.95
CA THR A 298 6.62 -4.88 -34.09
C THR A 298 5.37 -5.04 -33.22
N VAL A 299 4.24 -5.44 -33.80
CA VAL A 299 3.00 -5.65 -33.05
C VAL A 299 3.13 -6.85 -32.12
N ASP A 300 3.43 -8.01 -32.67
CA ASP A 300 3.33 -9.28 -31.96
C ASP A 300 4.48 -9.48 -30.96
N HIS A 301 5.69 -9.01 -31.25
CA HIS A 301 6.82 -9.21 -30.35
C HIS A 301 7.11 -7.98 -29.51
N LEU A 302 7.38 -6.82 -30.13
CA LEU A 302 7.75 -5.64 -29.35
C LEU A 302 6.61 -5.20 -28.42
N PHE A 303 5.39 -5.02 -28.93
CA PHE A 303 4.30 -4.56 -28.07
C PHE A 303 3.69 -5.68 -27.24
N ALA A 304 3.38 -6.83 -27.84
CA ALA A 304 2.69 -7.89 -27.12
C ALA A 304 3.57 -8.68 -26.12
N GLU A 305 4.90 -8.75 -26.30
CA GLU A 305 5.78 -9.54 -25.43
C GLU A 305 6.83 -8.73 -24.66
N ILE A 306 7.18 -7.51 -25.10
CA ILE A 306 8.18 -6.69 -24.40
C ILE A 306 7.52 -5.54 -23.63
N TRP A 307 6.70 -4.72 -24.28
CA TRP A 307 6.03 -3.59 -23.61
C TRP A 307 4.95 -4.03 -22.63
N SER A 308 4.27 -5.14 -22.90
CA SER A 308 3.24 -5.72 -22.02
C SER A 308 3.76 -6.33 -20.73
N ARG A 309 5.09 -6.52 -20.59
CA ARG A 309 5.66 -7.25 -19.44
C ARG A 309 5.45 -6.49 -18.14
N PRO A 310 5.06 -7.18 -17.06
CA PRO A 310 4.98 -6.57 -15.74
C PRO A 310 6.37 -6.13 -15.26
N GLY A 311 6.39 -5.19 -14.32
CA GLY A 311 7.59 -4.72 -13.62
C GLY A 311 8.06 -3.32 -13.99
N LEU A 312 7.66 -2.78 -15.15
CA LEU A 312 7.86 -1.38 -15.53
C LEU A 312 6.58 -0.83 -16.15
N SER A 313 6.16 0.37 -15.72
CA SER A 313 5.03 1.08 -16.34
C SER A 313 5.36 1.54 -17.76
N ILE A 314 4.35 1.93 -18.54
CA ILE A 314 4.57 2.54 -19.86
C ILE A 314 5.42 3.81 -19.71
N ARG A 315 5.17 4.62 -18.68
CA ARG A 315 5.95 5.82 -18.36
C ARG A 315 7.43 5.49 -18.12
N ASP A 316 7.72 4.47 -17.32
CA ASP A 316 9.11 4.05 -17.04
C ASP A 316 9.82 3.59 -18.32
N ARG A 317 9.12 2.77 -19.12
CA ARG A 317 9.63 2.30 -20.41
C ARG A 317 9.88 3.46 -21.36
N ARG A 318 8.99 4.45 -21.37
CA ARG A 318 9.13 5.64 -22.21
C ARG A 318 10.35 6.45 -21.81
N LEU A 319 10.58 6.70 -20.52
CA LEU A 319 11.78 7.39 -20.06
C LEU A 319 13.06 6.67 -20.49
N LEU A 320 13.09 5.33 -20.42
CA LEU A 320 14.22 4.53 -20.93
C LEU A 320 14.42 4.68 -22.44
N VAL A 321 13.33 4.63 -23.22
CA VAL A 321 13.39 4.78 -24.68
C VAL A 321 13.79 6.20 -25.07
N MET A 322 13.29 7.23 -24.38
CA MET A 322 13.68 8.62 -24.56
C MET A 322 15.17 8.82 -24.27
N GLY A 323 15.69 8.26 -23.17
CA GLY A 323 17.11 8.32 -22.85
C GLY A 323 17.97 7.63 -23.92
N ALA A 324 17.56 6.45 -24.39
CA ALA A 324 18.27 5.71 -25.43
C ALA A 324 18.24 6.44 -26.79
N THR A 325 17.10 7.02 -27.17
CA THR A 325 16.96 7.76 -28.44
C THR A 325 17.63 9.13 -28.40
N ALA A 326 17.71 9.77 -27.23
CA ALA A 326 18.49 10.98 -27.02
C ALA A 326 19.98 10.75 -27.30
N MET A 327 20.54 9.61 -26.87
CA MET A 327 21.94 9.22 -27.17
C MET A 327 22.21 9.04 -28.67
N LEU A 328 21.18 8.78 -29.47
CA LEU A 328 21.31 8.65 -30.94
C LEU A 328 21.24 10.01 -31.66
N GLY A 329 20.88 11.10 -30.97
CA GLY A 329 20.72 12.42 -31.58
C GLY A 329 19.59 12.50 -32.60
N ARG A 330 18.59 11.61 -32.52
CA ARG A 330 17.48 11.48 -33.47
C ARG A 330 16.24 12.23 -32.97
N SER A 331 16.13 13.51 -33.33
CA SER A 331 15.02 14.37 -32.91
C SER A 331 13.65 13.84 -33.35
N ASP A 332 13.58 13.18 -34.50
CA ASP A 332 12.37 12.55 -35.03
C ASP A 332 11.85 11.40 -34.13
N LEU A 333 12.76 10.59 -33.57
CA LEU A 333 12.37 9.52 -32.65
C LEU A 333 11.93 10.07 -31.30
N ILE A 334 12.59 11.12 -30.83
CA ILE A 334 12.20 11.83 -29.60
C ILE A 334 10.80 12.40 -29.75
N GLU A 335 10.51 13.09 -30.85
CA GLU A 335 9.21 13.71 -31.08
C GLU A 335 8.06 12.68 -31.00
N VAL A 336 8.24 11.50 -31.58
CA VAL A 336 7.25 10.39 -31.50
C VAL A 336 7.04 9.94 -30.04
N GLN A 337 8.11 9.79 -29.26
CA GLN A 337 7.98 9.40 -27.86
C GLN A 337 7.26 10.47 -27.03
N VAL A 338 7.62 11.74 -27.23
CA VAL A 338 7.06 12.88 -26.48
C VAL A 338 5.59 13.08 -26.83
N ARG A 339 5.20 12.96 -28.10
CA ARG A 339 3.78 13.01 -28.50
C ARG A 339 2.96 11.93 -27.78
N GLY A 340 3.45 10.70 -27.72
CA GLY A 340 2.80 9.64 -26.95
C GLY A 340 2.75 9.95 -25.45
N ALA A 341 3.82 10.50 -24.87
CA ALA A 341 3.85 10.91 -23.47
C ALA A 341 2.76 11.94 -23.13
N LEU A 342 2.60 12.93 -24.00
CA LEU A 342 1.60 14.00 -23.84
C LEU A 342 0.18 13.47 -24.04
N ALA A 343 -0.05 12.70 -25.11
CA ALA A 343 -1.36 12.10 -25.42
C ALA A 343 -1.86 11.22 -24.26
N ASN A 344 -0.96 10.44 -23.67
CA ASN A 344 -1.26 9.55 -22.55
C ASN A 344 -1.18 10.22 -21.18
N ARG A 345 -0.81 11.50 -21.13
CA ARG A 345 -0.59 12.26 -19.88
C ARG A 345 0.42 11.59 -18.93
N GLU A 346 1.43 10.94 -19.49
CA GLU A 346 2.50 10.28 -18.74
C GLU A 346 3.54 11.27 -18.21
N LEU A 347 3.77 12.35 -18.94
CA LEU A 347 4.73 13.41 -18.60
C LEU A 347 4.16 14.77 -18.98
N SER A 348 4.25 15.71 -18.05
CA SER A 348 3.94 17.12 -18.27
C SER A 348 5.00 17.81 -19.12
N ALA A 349 4.67 18.97 -19.69
CA ALA A 349 5.61 19.80 -20.43
C ALA A 349 6.83 20.23 -19.56
N GLU A 350 6.60 20.44 -18.27
CA GLU A 350 7.65 20.78 -17.31
C GLU A 350 8.58 19.58 -17.06
N GLU A 351 8.02 18.41 -16.76
CA GLU A 351 8.81 17.18 -16.59
C GLU A 351 9.62 16.82 -17.84
N LEU A 352 9.07 17.04 -19.03
CA LEU A 352 9.77 16.82 -20.29
C LEU A 352 10.98 17.75 -20.42
N ARG A 353 10.83 19.05 -20.11
CA ARG A 353 11.94 20.01 -20.13
C ARG A 353 12.99 19.72 -19.07
N GLU A 354 12.58 19.30 -17.87
CA GLU A 354 13.50 18.85 -16.83
C GLU A 354 14.26 17.58 -17.26
N ALA A 355 13.60 16.65 -17.95
CA ALA A 355 14.28 15.49 -18.52
C ALA A 355 15.32 15.88 -19.58
N VAL A 356 15.05 16.90 -20.41
CA VAL A 356 16.04 17.46 -21.34
C VAL A 356 17.24 18.02 -20.59
N LEU A 357 17.00 18.85 -19.56
CA LEU A 357 18.06 19.43 -18.73
C LEU A 357 18.94 18.35 -18.11
N GLN A 358 18.34 17.31 -17.54
CA GLN A 358 19.05 16.18 -16.97
C GLN A 358 19.89 15.47 -18.05
N LEU A 359 19.30 15.14 -19.20
CA LEU A 359 19.96 14.36 -20.25
C LEU A 359 21.09 15.12 -20.95
N TYR A 360 21.05 16.46 -21.01
CA TYR A 360 22.11 17.30 -21.60
C TYR A 360 23.51 16.91 -21.10
N TYR A 361 23.65 16.59 -19.81
CA TYR A 361 24.92 16.25 -19.17
C TYR A 361 25.41 14.84 -19.48
N TYR A 362 24.53 13.94 -19.92
CA TYR A 362 24.87 12.54 -20.22
C TYR A 362 25.03 12.27 -21.71
N VAL A 363 24.19 12.91 -22.54
CA VAL A 363 24.22 12.70 -24.01
C VAL A 363 25.19 13.66 -24.71
N GLY A 364 25.62 14.73 -24.04
CA GLY A 364 26.45 15.79 -24.58
C GLY A 364 25.67 16.81 -25.41
N TRP A 365 26.19 18.03 -25.52
CA TRP A 365 25.49 19.19 -26.10
C TRP A 365 24.88 18.96 -27.49
N GLY A 366 25.60 18.30 -28.41
CA GLY A 366 25.10 18.06 -29.77
C GLY A 366 23.83 17.21 -29.80
N ASN A 367 23.82 16.10 -29.07
CA ASN A 367 22.66 15.23 -28.94
C ASN A 367 21.57 15.87 -28.06
N GLY A 368 21.96 16.61 -27.03
CA GLY A 368 21.05 17.36 -26.16
C GLY A 368 20.24 18.40 -26.95
N THR A 369 20.87 19.11 -27.88
CA THR A 369 20.17 20.04 -28.78
C THR A 369 19.19 19.32 -29.73
N ALA A 370 19.51 18.10 -30.17
CA ALA A 370 18.57 17.30 -30.97
C ALA A 370 17.38 16.79 -30.14
N LEU A 371 17.63 16.38 -28.89
CA LEU A 371 16.61 16.04 -27.91
C LEU A 371 15.67 17.22 -27.64
N GLU A 372 16.22 18.39 -27.29
CA GLU A 372 15.45 19.60 -27.02
C GLU A 372 14.57 19.97 -28.21
N ARG A 373 15.12 19.91 -29.44
CA ARG A 373 14.35 20.16 -30.66
C ARG A 373 13.16 19.22 -30.82
N GLY A 374 13.33 17.93 -30.57
CA GLY A 374 12.26 16.94 -30.66
C GLY A 374 11.17 17.17 -29.60
N VAL A 375 11.57 17.51 -28.37
CA VAL A 375 10.65 17.83 -27.27
C VAL A 375 9.85 19.09 -27.57
N GLU A 376 10.49 20.19 -27.92
CA GLU A 376 9.80 21.46 -28.18
C GLU A 376 8.92 21.38 -29.44
N ALA A 377 9.32 20.61 -30.46
CA ALA A 377 8.46 20.36 -31.64
C ALA A 377 7.16 19.63 -31.26
N ALA A 378 7.25 18.59 -30.42
CA ALA A 378 6.08 17.87 -29.93
C ALA A 378 5.18 18.75 -29.05
N LEU A 379 5.76 19.55 -28.15
CA LEU A 379 5.03 20.48 -27.29
C LEU A 379 4.29 21.55 -28.09
N ALA A 380 4.93 22.10 -29.11
CA ALA A 380 4.31 23.08 -30.01
C ALA A 380 3.12 22.47 -30.74
N ALA A 381 3.29 21.27 -31.32
CA ALA A 381 2.23 20.58 -32.03
C ALA A 381 1.07 20.15 -31.13
N PHE A 382 1.33 19.90 -29.84
CA PHE A 382 0.31 19.56 -28.86
C PHE A 382 -0.49 20.78 -28.36
N SER A 383 0.14 21.97 -28.37
CA SER A 383 -0.47 23.23 -27.90
C SER A 383 -1.31 23.94 -28.97
N GLU A 384 -1.20 23.56 -30.24
CA GLU A 384 -2.06 24.09 -31.31
C GLU A 384 -3.48 23.50 -31.19
N PRO A 385 -4.54 24.33 -31.09
CA PRO A 385 -5.90 23.81 -31.13
C PRO A 385 -6.12 23.16 -32.50
N ALA A 386 -6.66 21.93 -32.50
CA ALA A 386 -7.02 21.21 -33.71
C ALA A 386 -7.92 22.12 -34.57
N SER A 387 -7.37 22.66 -35.65
CA SER A 387 -8.13 23.45 -36.60
C SER A 387 -9.08 22.51 -37.34
N ALA A 388 -10.38 22.73 -37.13
CA ALA A 388 -11.47 22.05 -37.82
C ALA A 388 -11.61 22.52 -39.27
#